data_AF-A0A942NB87-F1
#
_entry.id   AF-A0A942NB87-F1
#
_cell.length_a   1.000
_cell.length_b   1.000
_cell.length_c   1.000
_cell.angle_alpha   90.00
_cell.angle_beta   90.00
_cell.angle_gamma   90.00
#
_symmetry.space_group_name_H-M   'P 1'
#
loop_
_entity.id
_entity.type
_entity.pdbx_description
1 polymer ?
#
loop_
_entity_poly.entity_id
_entity_poly.type
_entity_poly.pdbx_seq_one_letter_code
_entity_poly.pdbx_strand_id
1 'polypeptide(L)' 'MNCLYLSLISMRICHKIPLLLQLYTLDVNMPEEGLYELTIIHKNTGVITSFQGNTWGKVIHQAFVHMNKTLKQQTNKID' A
#
# COMPACT_ATOMS: atom_id res chain seq x y z
N MET A 1 -22.97 16.78 5.43
CA MET A 1 -22.81 15.40 5.93
C MET A 1 -21.51 14.82 5.37
N ASN A 2 -20.77 14.05 6.18
CA ASN A 2 -19.57 13.25 5.85
C ASN A 2 -18.16 13.86 5.96
N CYS A 3 -17.87 14.61 7.03
CA CYS A 3 -16.47 14.77 7.51
C CYS A 3 -16.03 13.70 8.55
N LEU A 4 -16.95 12.89 9.07
CA LEU A 4 -16.65 11.88 10.10
C LEU A 4 -16.20 10.51 9.55
N TYR A 5 -16.36 10.26 8.24
CA TYR A 5 -15.96 8.99 7.64
C TYR A 5 -14.46 8.93 7.28
N LEU A 6 -13.84 10.09 6.99
CA LEU A 6 -12.40 10.15 6.71
C LEU A 6 -11.53 10.02 7.97
N SER A 7 -11.99 10.49 9.14
CA SER A 7 -11.17 10.47 10.36
C SER A 7 -11.02 9.06 10.96
N LEU A 8 -12.08 8.23 10.90
CA LEU A 8 -12.05 6.85 11.39
C LEU A 8 -11.28 5.88 10.48
N ILE A 9 -11.35 6.09 9.15
CA ILE A 9 -10.50 5.39 8.17
C ILE A 9 -9.03 5.79 8.39
N SER A 10 -8.77 7.09 8.59
CA SER A 10 -7.42 7.61 8.82
C SER A 10 -6.77 7.04 10.09
N MET A 11 -7.49 6.95 11.22
CA MET A 11 -6.92 6.43 12.47
C MET A 11 -6.58 4.93 12.45
N ARG A 12 -7.41 4.08 11.83
CA ARG A 12 -7.10 2.63 11.73
C ARG A 12 -6.03 2.32 10.68
N ILE A 13 -5.92 3.13 9.63
CA ILE A 13 -4.89 3.00 8.61
C ILE A 13 -3.53 3.50 9.14
N CYS A 14 -3.50 4.60 9.89
CA CYS A 14 -2.26 5.17 10.45
C CYS A 14 -1.48 4.21 11.35
N HIS A 15 -2.13 3.30 12.09
CA HIS A 15 -1.42 2.31 12.91
C HIS A 15 -0.82 1.15 12.10
N LYS A 16 -1.39 0.85 10.92
CA LYS A 16 -0.95 -0.27 10.08
C LYS A 16 0.13 0.12 9.08
N ILE A 17 0.18 1.40 8.70
CA ILE A 17 1.21 1.92 7.78
C ILE A 17 2.62 1.67 8.32
N PRO A 18 2.97 2.01 9.59
CA PRO A 18 4.32 1.78 10.11
C PRO A 18 4.74 0.30 10.03
N LEU A 19 3.83 -0.62 10.35
CA LEU A 19 4.09 -2.07 10.26
C LEU A 19 4.31 -2.51 8.80
N LEU A 20 3.52 -1.99 7.87
CA LEU A 20 3.70 -2.25 6.44
C LEU A 20 5.04 -1.71 5.93
N LEU A 21 5.43 -0.51 6.34
CA LEU A 21 6.72 0.09 5.97
C LEU A 21 7.92 -0.66 6.57
N GLN A 22 7.75 -1.38 7.67
CA GLN A 22 8.77 -2.29 8.18
C GLN A 22 8.99 -3.48 7.23
N LEU A 23 7.93 -4.00 6.62
CA LEU A 23 7.97 -5.20 5.77
C LEU A 23 8.25 -4.93 4.30
N TYR A 24 7.98 -3.71 3.82
CA TYR A 24 8.12 -3.35 2.41
C TYR A 24 9.08 -2.19 2.21
N THR A 25 9.84 -2.25 1.12
CA THR A 25 10.54 -1.09 0.54
C THR A 25 9.62 -0.48 -0.51
N LEU A 26 9.53 0.84 -0.52
CA LEU A 26 8.74 1.58 -1.51
C LEU A 26 9.69 2.31 -2.44
N ASP A 27 9.47 2.15 -3.73
CA ASP A 27 10.14 2.90 -4.78
C ASP A 27 9.10 3.68 -5.58
N VAL A 28 9.37 4.97 -5.77
CA VAL A 28 8.40 5.95 -6.24
C VAL A 28 8.96 6.58 -7.50
N ASN A 29 8.27 6.40 -8.62
CA ASN A 29 8.72 6.86 -9.91
C ASN A 29 7.61 7.64 -10.64
N MET A 30 8.03 8.53 -11.54
CA MET A 30 7.13 9.26 -12.44
C MET A 30 7.74 9.19 -13.84
N PRO A 31 7.59 8.05 -14.54
CA PRO A 31 8.27 7.80 -15.81
C PRO A 31 7.82 8.77 -16.91
N GLU A 32 6.55 9.19 -16.88
CA GLU A 32 5.96 10.11 -17.84
C GLU A 32 5.07 11.13 -17.14
N GLU A 33 4.85 12.29 -17.76
CA GLU A 33 4.03 13.36 -17.19
C GLU A 33 2.59 12.87 -16.96
N GLY A 34 2.15 12.90 -15.70
CA GLY A 34 0.81 12.45 -15.32
C GLY A 34 0.66 10.95 -15.10
N LEU A 35 1.73 10.16 -15.22
CA LEU A 35 1.74 8.74 -14.84
C LEU A 35 2.60 8.54 -13.59
N TYR A 36 1.95 8.17 -12.50
CA TYR A 36 2.62 7.87 -11.23
C TYR A 36 2.81 6.37 -11.10
N GLU A 37 4.00 5.96 -10.69
CA GLU A 37 4.37 4.57 -10.47
C GLU A 37 4.85 4.37 -9.02
N LEU A 38 4.30 3.36 -8.36
CA LEU A 38 4.75 2.91 -7.04
C LEU A 38 5.10 1.44 -7.13
N THR A 39 6.36 1.13 -6.89
CA THR A 39 6.86 -0.23 -6.76
C THR A 39 6.99 -0.55 -5.28
N ILE A 40 6.39 -1.66 -4.86
CA ILE A 40 6.55 -2.20 -3.51
C ILE A 40 7.38 -3.47 -3.58
N ILE A 41 8.34 -3.60 -2.68
CA ILE A 41 9.23 -4.75 -2.60
C ILE A 41 9.12 -5.33 -1.20
N HIS A 42 8.63 -6.56 -1.10
CA HIS A 42 8.55 -7.24 0.19
C HIS A 42 9.96 -7.65 0.65
N LYS A 43 10.42 -7.13 1.79
CA LYS A 43 11.81 -7.32 2.25
C LYS A 43 12.17 -8.78 2.52
N ASN A 44 11.25 -9.55 3.08
CA ASN A 44 11.52 -10.96 3.42
C ASN A 44 11.44 -11.91 2.22
N THR A 45 10.50 -11.70 1.29
CA THR A 45 10.28 -12.63 0.17
C THR A 45 10.91 -12.17 -1.13
N GLY A 46 11.35 -10.90 -1.21
CA GLY A 46 11.85 -10.29 -2.43
C GLY A 46 10.77 -10.05 -3.50
N VAL A 47 9.50 -10.31 -3.19
CA VAL A 47 8.40 -10.14 -4.17
C VAL A 47 8.25 -8.66 -4.50
N ILE A 48 8.28 -8.37 -5.81
CA ILE A 48 8.17 -7.01 -6.36
C ILE A 48 6.80 -6.89 -7.03
N THR A 49 6.08 -5.82 -6.70
CA THR A 49 4.80 -5.49 -7.32
C THR A 49 4.76 -4.00 -7.63
N SER A 50 4.41 -3.63 -8.86
CA SER A 50 4.32 -2.24 -9.30
C SER A 50 2.87 -1.84 -9.58
N PHE A 51 2.54 -0.60 -9.24
CA PHE A 51 1.22 0.00 -9.42
C PHE A 51 1.37 1.30 -10.17
N GLN A 52 0.54 1.52 -11.18
CA GLN A 52 0.56 2.73 -11.99
C GLN A 52 -0.81 3.39 -12.01
N GLY A 53 -0.82 4.71 -12.12
CA GLY A 53 -2.05 5.45 -12.27
C GLY A 53 -1.88 6.97 -12.34
N ASN A 54 -2.97 7.64 -12.68
CA ASN A 54 -2.95 9.06 -13.00
C ASN A 54 -2.99 9.97 -11.75
N THR A 55 -3.10 9.39 -10.55
CA THR A 55 -3.02 10.12 -9.27
C THR A 55 -2.35 9.27 -8.19
N TRP A 56 -1.51 9.88 -7.36
CA TRP A 56 -0.90 9.21 -6.20
C TRP A 56 -1.92 8.55 -5.28
N GLY A 57 -3.07 9.19 -5.06
CA GLY A 57 -4.11 8.64 -4.19
C GLY A 57 -4.62 7.26 -4.67
N LYS A 58 -4.79 7.06 -5.98
CA LYS A 58 -5.20 5.77 -6.55
C LYS A 58 -4.09 4.73 -6.43
N VAL A 59 -2.87 5.12 -6.77
CA VAL A 59 -1.69 4.24 -6.76
C VAL A 59 -1.39 3.74 -5.34
N ILE A 60 -1.36 4.65 -4.35
CA ILE A 60 -1.15 4.31 -2.94
C ILE A 60 -2.28 3.42 -2.42
N HIS A 61 -3.53 3.69 -2.79
CA HIS A 61 -4.66 2.88 -2.36
C HIS A 61 -4.55 1.43 -2.88
N GLN A 62 -4.20 1.25 -4.17
CA GLN A 62 -4.00 -0.07 -4.76
C GLN A 62 -2.87 -0.84 -4.06
N ALA A 63 -1.73 -0.18 -3.83
CA ALA A 63 -0.61 -0.78 -3.11
C ALA A 63 -0.99 -1.18 -1.68
N PHE A 64 -1.71 -0.31 -0.96
CA PHE A 64 -2.17 -0.61 0.39
C PHE A 64 -3.15 -1.79 0.44
N VAL A 65 -4.09 -1.87 -0.50
CA VAL A 65 -5.03 -3.00 -0.59
C VAL A 65 -4.27 -4.29 -0.88
N HIS A 66 -3.29 -4.26 -1.79
CA HIS A 66 -2.45 -5.42 -2.09
C HIS A 66 -1.68 -5.89 -0.86
N MET A 67 -0.93 -4.99 -0.20
CA MET A 67 -0.15 -5.32 0.99
C MET A 67 -1.01 -5.94 2.09
N ASN A 68 -2.20 -5.40 2.34
CA ASN A 68 -3.12 -5.96 3.35
C ASN A 68 -3.66 -7.34 2.97
N LYS A 69 -3.96 -7.59 1.68
CA LYS A 69 -4.40 -8.91 1.22
C LYS A 69 -3.30 -9.95 1.41
N THR A 70 -2.07 -9.60 1.04
CA THR A 70 -0.90 -10.47 1.20
C THR A 70 -0.65 -10.83 2.66
N LEU A 71 -0.73 -9.84 3.57
CA LEU A 71 -0.60 -10.10 5.01
C LEU A 71 -1.67 -11.05 5.54
N LYS A 72 -2.94 -10.82 5.20
CA LYS A 72 -4.04 -11.71 5.65
C LYS A 72 -3.85 -13.15 5.16
N GLN A 73 -3.39 -13.32 3.93
CA GLN A 73 -3.11 -14.65 3.38
C GLN A 73 -1.93 -15.33 4.07
N GLN A 74 -0.93 -14.57 4.53
CA GLN A 74 0.19 -15.12 5.29
C GLN A 74 -0.22 -15.51 6.72
N THR A 75 -1.06 -14.70 7.38
CA THR A 75 -1.57 -15.02 8.72
C THR A 75 -2.42 -16.29 8.70
N ASN A 76 -3.30 -16.46 7.71
CA ASN A 76 -4.19 -17.62 7.60
C ASN A 76 -3.51 -18.92 7.14
N LYS A 77 -2.21 -18.89 6.78
CA LYS A 77 -1.44 -20.09 6.39
C LYS A 77 -0.69 -20.73 7.56
N ILE A 78 -0.78 -20.14 8.75
CA ILE A 78 -0.08 -20.59 9.96
C ILE A 78 -1.02 -21.40 10.88
N ASP A 79 -2.30 -21.52 10.53
CA ASP A 79 -3.28 -22.42 11.17
C ASP A 79 -3.50 -23.69 10.30
#